data_AF-A0A382KQ24-F1
#
_entry.id   AF-A0A382KQ24-F1
#
_cell.length_a   1.000
_cell.length_b   1.000
_cell.length_c   1.000
_cell.angle_alpha   90.00
_cell.angle_beta   90.00
_cell.angle_gamma   90.00
#
_symmetry.space_group_name_H-M   'P 1'
#
loop_
_entity.id
_entity.type
_entity.pdbx_description
1 polymer ?
#
loop_
_entity_poly.entity_id
_entity_poly.type
_entity_poly.pdbx_seq_one_letter_code
_entity_poly.pdbx_strand_id
1 'polypeptide(L)'
;PTSTLTQGWNLIGNPLVTPIEINSLIIRYDNMYLSWREASDSLGIISPTPIIYDNENGGHIGASELSAVAGFWVHSFYDDVEISFIPSNPSEENEVSSYWNLSLFAKENNAGTNYDESIGSEIVIGIDEDAKDYFVDGEDQEILPLSGMNIFDHYSELSINNDGQNSLYRDIRDYHDTSITWDLDLEGQYFYDQGVLFSWKFSGDEEPYDYYLNIGENSINMKGDMLSTVVESINLSEDMSITAVLKDEYIGCTNPLADNPNEMANGISDPNTCEYTGGVWEEEEDYCKCANEFCLGGNDADYCEILSLLFPEETLYLNYDEAFDDLPIELVNPLGTPIEGLQFVLEYDATLVQLTDGNLDDSLNGYDILMSFEEPCDDCILSKLSVTIYNITASDELFSGEGEIMTLPGVAVGGGF
;
A
#
# COMPACT_ATOMS: atom_id res chain seq x y z
N PRO A 1 -34.55 3.81 10.30
CA PRO A 1 -33.72 4.67 9.42
C PRO A 1 -34.66 5.54 8.56
N THR A 2 -34.25 6.77 8.25
CA THR A 2 -35.09 7.77 7.57
C THR A 2 -34.33 8.40 6.41
N SER A 3 -34.99 8.56 5.27
CA SER A 3 -34.44 9.27 4.10
C SER A 3 -35.36 10.42 3.71
N THR A 4 -34.80 11.59 3.46
CA THR A 4 -35.53 12.76 2.97
C THR A 4 -35.53 12.76 1.45
N LEU A 5 -36.71 12.87 0.85
CA LEU A 5 -36.95 12.88 -0.59
C LEU A 5 -36.96 14.33 -1.10
N THR A 6 -36.37 14.54 -2.27
CA THR A 6 -36.56 15.75 -3.06
C THR A 6 -37.70 15.57 -4.06
N GLN A 7 -38.27 16.66 -4.56
CA GLN A 7 -39.29 16.60 -5.60
C GLN A 7 -38.72 15.92 -6.85
N GLY A 8 -39.42 14.90 -7.36
CA GLY A 8 -38.97 14.07 -8.47
C GLY A 8 -38.66 12.63 -8.05
N TRP A 9 -37.88 11.93 -8.89
CA TRP A 9 -37.49 10.54 -8.65
C TRP A 9 -36.33 10.43 -7.67
N ASN A 10 -36.51 9.63 -6.62
CA ASN A 10 -35.52 9.37 -5.59
C ASN A 10 -35.22 7.88 -5.53
N LEU A 11 -33.92 7.53 -5.54
CA LEU A 11 -33.46 6.18 -5.28
C LEU A 11 -33.24 6.02 -3.79
N ILE A 12 -33.94 5.05 -3.20
CA ILE A 12 -33.85 4.73 -1.78
C ILE A 12 -33.15 3.38 -1.66
N GLY A 13 -31.98 3.39 -1.03
CA GLY A 13 -31.31 2.17 -0.61
C GLY A 13 -32.14 1.48 0.47
N ASN A 14 -32.32 0.17 0.37
CA ASN A 14 -33.01 -0.62 1.39
C ASN A 14 -31.98 -1.26 2.33
N PRO A 15 -31.79 -0.77 3.57
CA PRO A 15 -30.85 -1.36 4.52
C PRO A 15 -31.42 -2.58 5.25
N LEU A 16 -32.58 -3.10 4.84
CA LEU A 16 -33.24 -4.22 5.50
C LEU A 16 -32.65 -5.58 5.08
N VAL A 17 -32.51 -6.46 6.07
CA VAL A 17 -32.06 -7.85 5.92
C VAL A 17 -33.21 -8.85 5.70
N THR A 18 -34.46 -8.38 5.72
CA THR A 18 -35.66 -9.18 5.41
C THR A 18 -36.58 -8.44 4.44
N PRO A 19 -37.33 -9.15 3.56
CA PRO A 19 -38.34 -8.54 2.72
C PRO A 19 -39.43 -7.83 3.54
N ILE A 20 -39.94 -6.71 3.04
CA ILE A 20 -41.04 -5.98 3.68
C ILE A 20 -42.14 -5.59 2.68
N GLU A 21 -43.39 -5.60 3.15
CA GLU A 21 -44.51 -5.05 2.39
C GLU A 21 -44.43 -3.53 2.34
N ILE A 22 -44.73 -2.92 1.20
CA ILE A 22 -44.67 -1.47 1.01
C ILE A 22 -45.60 -0.71 1.98
N ASN A 23 -46.73 -1.31 2.35
CA ASN A 23 -47.66 -0.69 3.29
C ASN A 23 -47.12 -0.60 4.73
N SER A 24 -45.98 -1.24 5.04
CA SER A 24 -45.28 -1.09 6.32
C SER A 24 -44.41 0.18 6.39
N LEU A 25 -44.18 0.84 5.25
CA LEU A 25 -43.44 2.10 5.18
C LEU A 25 -44.26 3.26 5.72
N ILE A 26 -43.59 4.13 6.48
CA ILE A 26 -44.17 5.31 7.11
C ILE A 26 -43.65 6.53 6.36
N ILE A 27 -44.57 7.32 5.80
CA ILE A 27 -44.28 8.57 5.11
C ILE A 27 -44.57 9.73 6.06
N ARG A 28 -43.60 10.62 6.23
CA ARG A 28 -43.76 11.85 7.01
C ARG A 28 -43.72 13.07 6.09
N TYR A 29 -44.78 13.87 6.12
CA TYR A 29 -44.88 15.12 5.35
C TYR A 29 -45.73 16.13 6.13
N ASP A 30 -45.25 17.37 6.24
CA ASP A 30 -45.92 18.46 6.99
C ASP A 30 -46.36 18.05 8.42
N ASN A 31 -45.44 17.43 9.17
CA ASN A 31 -45.66 16.87 10.50
C ASN A 31 -46.74 15.78 10.63
N MET A 32 -47.27 15.25 9.52
CA MET A 32 -48.20 14.11 9.52
C MET A 32 -47.44 12.80 9.27
N TYR A 33 -47.84 11.73 9.95
CA TYR A 33 -47.41 10.37 9.66
C TYR A 33 -48.50 9.65 8.88
N LEU A 34 -48.16 9.15 7.70
CA LEU A 34 -49.08 8.56 6.75
C LEU A 34 -48.62 7.15 6.39
N SER A 35 -49.57 6.24 6.19
CA SER A 35 -49.28 5.00 5.48
C SER A 35 -48.94 5.29 4.01
N TRP A 36 -48.22 4.38 3.36
CA TRP A 36 -47.91 4.49 1.93
C TRP A 36 -49.14 4.81 1.08
N ARG A 37 -50.25 4.09 1.34
CA ARG A 37 -51.49 4.24 0.59
C ARG A 37 -52.19 5.58 0.80
N GLU A 38 -52.14 6.13 2.01
CA GLU A 38 -52.69 7.46 2.27
C GLU A 38 -51.87 8.54 1.57
N ALA A 39 -50.54 8.42 1.62
CA ALA A 39 -49.61 9.32 0.95
C ALA A 39 -49.74 9.24 -0.59
N SER A 40 -49.98 8.07 -1.17
CA SER A 40 -50.13 7.91 -2.63
C SER A 40 -51.55 8.18 -3.14
N ASP A 41 -52.52 7.40 -2.68
CA ASP A 41 -53.84 7.30 -3.33
C ASP A 41 -54.76 8.45 -2.92
N SER A 42 -54.58 8.96 -1.70
CA SER A 42 -55.49 9.95 -1.11
C SER A 42 -54.96 11.37 -1.18
N LEU A 43 -53.64 11.55 -0.99
CA LEU A 43 -53.01 12.87 -0.88
C LEU A 43 -52.07 13.21 -2.04
N GLY A 44 -51.68 12.23 -2.87
CA GLY A 44 -50.82 12.46 -4.03
C GLY A 44 -49.44 13.02 -3.69
N ILE A 45 -48.90 12.65 -2.53
CA ILE A 45 -47.60 13.11 -2.03
C ILE A 45 -46.46 12.30 -2.68
N ILE A 46 -46.70 11.01 -2.92
CA ILE A 46 -45.75 10.10 -3.58
C ILE A 46 -46.43 9.28 -4.69
N SER A 47 -45.62 8.68 -5.58
CA SER A 47 -46.12 7.72 -6.58
C SER A 47 -46.75 6.48 -5.93
N PRO A 48 -47.85 5.94 -6.50
CA PRO A 48 -48.56 4.80 -5.92
C PRO A 48 -47.77 3.50 -5.91
N THR A 49 -46.88 3.30 -6.87
CA THR A 49 -46.09 2.07 -6.98
C THR A 49 -44.61 2.44 -7.06
N PRO A 50 -43.77 1.97 -6.12
CA PRO A 50 -42.33 2.12 -6.25
C PRO A 50 -41.82 1.21 -7.36
N ILE A 51 -40.69 1.59 -7.95
CA ILE A 51 -40.09 0.91 -9.09
C ILE A 51 -38.81 0.22 -8.65
N ILE A 52 -38.70 -1.07 -8.95
CA ILE A 52 -37.48 -1.86 -8.77
C ILE A 52 -36.90 -2.24 -10.13
N TYR A 53 -35.66 -2.72 -10.15
CA TYR A 53 -35.08 -3.38 -11.32
C TYR A 53 -35.24 -4.89 -11.19
N ASP A 54 -35.95 -5.49 -12.14
CA ASP A 54 -36.13 -6.94 -12.20
C ASP A 54 -35.09 -7.54 -13.16
N ASN A 55 -34.12 -8.24 -12.57
CA ASN A 55 -33.02 -8.88 -13.30
C ASN A 55 -33.51 -10.03 -14.20
N GLU A 56 -34.63 -10.69 -13.86
CA GLU A 56 -35.14 -11.81 -14.67
C GLU A 56 -35.80 -11.31 -15.95
N ASN A 57 -36.52 -10.19 -15.86
CA ASN A 57 -37.20 -9.57 -17.01
C ASN A 57 -36.37 -8.48 -17.70
N GLY A 58 -35.21 -8.11 -17.14
CA GLY A 58 -34.28 -7.12 -17.68
C GLY A 58 -34.85 -5.71 -17.76
N GLY A 59 -35.68 -5.31 -16.79
CA GLY A 59 -36.42 -4.05 -16.86
C GLY A 59 -36.97 -3.53 -15.54
N HIS A 60 -37.47 -2.30 -15.58
CA HIS A 60 -38.08 -1.65 -14.42
C HIS A 60 -39.55 -2.05 -14.27
N ILE A 61 -39.91 -2.56 -13.10
CA ILE A 61 -41.27 -3.00 -12.78
C ILE A 61 -41.77 -2.35 -11.50
N GLY A 62 -43.08 -2.23 -11.37
CA GLY A 62 -43.72 -1.83 -10.11
C GLY A 62 -43.69 -2.96 -9.09
N ALA A 63 -43.38 -2.65 -7.84
CA ALA A 63 -43.32 -3.62 -6.75
C ALA A 63 -44.47 -3.44 -5.75
N SER A 64 -44.93 -4.54 -5.15
CA SER A 64 -45.82 -4.56 -3.96
C SER A 64 -45.07 -4.94 -2.66
N GLU A 65 -43.86 -5.47 -2.80
CA GLU A 65 -42.97 -5.95 -1.74
C GLU A 65 -41.53 -5.57 -2.10
N LEU A 66 -40.73 -5.20 -1.10
CA LEU A 66 -39.34 -4.81 -1.27
C LEU A 66 -38.44 -5.91 -0.72
N SER A 67 -37.61 -6.49 -1.59
CA SER A 67 -36.63 -7.52 -1.19
C SER A 67 -35.56 -6.94 -0.26
N ALA A 68 -35.00 -7.80 0.59
CA ALA A 68 -33.84 -7.46 1.41
C ALA A 68 -32.70 -6.93 0.54
N VAL A 69 -32.02 -5.89 1.00
CA VAL A 69 -30.82 -5.30 0.37
C VAL A 69 -31.04 -4.68 -1.04
N ALA A 70 -32.26 -4.74 -1.59
CA ALA A 70 -32.59 -4.17 -2.91
C ALA A 70 -33.17 -2.76 -2.80
N GLY A 71 -32.53 -1.78 -3.42
CA GLY A 71 -33.04 -0.41 -3.50
C GLY A 71 -34.27 -0.27 -4.41
N PHE A 72 -35.04 0.80 -4.20
CA PHE A 72 -36.23 1.10 -5.00
C PHE A 72 -36.33 2.59 -5.32
N TRP A 73 -36.98 2.89 -6.43
CA TRP A 73 -37.28 4.26 -6.86
C TRP A 73 -38.68 4.66 -6.43
N VAL A 74 -38.82 5.86 -5.89
CA VAL A 74 -40.10 6.49 -5.58
C VAL A 74 -40.11 7.93 -6.10
N HIS A 75 -41.22 8.35 -6.71
CA HIS A 75 -41.40 9.74 -7.10
C HIS A 75 -42.08 10.51 -5.97
N SER A 76 -41.46 11.60 -5.51
CA SER A 76 -42.09 12.56 -4.61
C SER A 76 -42.65 13.74 -5.38
N PHE A 77 -43.89 14.14 -5.10
CA PHE A 77 -44.49 15.33 -5.72
C PHE A 77 -44.14 16.63 -4.99
N TYR A 78 -43.48 16.53 -3.82
CA TYR A 78 -43.08 17.64 -2.96
C TYR A 78 -41.66 17.42 -2.41
N ASP A 79 -40.99 18.50 -2.06
CA ASP A 79 -39.77 18.44 -1.25
C ASP A 79 -40.11 18.15 0.22
N ASP A 80 -39.10 17.77 1.00
CA ASP A 80 -39.20 17.54 2.45
C ASP A 80 -40.18 16.41 2.85
N VAL A 81 -40.40 15.45 1.95
CA VAL A 81 -41.10 14.20 2.27
C VAL A 81 -40.08 13.24 2.84
N GLU A 82 -40.34 12.68 4.02
CA GLU A 82 -39.47 11.65 4.59
C GLU A 82 -40.09 10.27 4.48
N ILE A 83 -39.27 9.31 4.09
CA ILE A 83 -39.60 7.89 4.10
C ILE A 83 -38.87 7.21 5.24
N SER A 84 -39.60 6.43 6.02
CA SER A 84 -39.07 5.70 7.15
C SER A 84 -39.71 4.33 7.25
N PHE A 85 -39.02 3.42 7.92
CA PHE A 85 -39.57 2.12 8.27
C PHE A 85 -39.16 1.77 9.68
N ILE A 86 -40.00 1.01 10.36
CA ILE A 86 -39.67 0.41 11.64
C ILE A 86 -38.81 -0.82 11.33
N PRO A 87 -37.54 -0.88 11.76
CA PRO A 87 -36.78 -2.11 11.64
C PRO A 87 -37.54 -3.19 12.41
N SER A 88 -37.97 -4.25 11.73
CA SER A 88 -38.50 -5.43 12.40
C SER A 88 -37.33 -6.13 13.08
N ASN A 89 -37.03 -5.73 14.32
CA ASN A 89 -36.29 -6.61 15.22
C ASN A 89 -37.21 -7.79 15.54
N PRO A 90 -36.78 -9.05 15.38
CA PRO A 90 -37.41 -10.12 16.14
C PRO A 90 -37.36 -9.72 17.62
N SER A 91 -38.49 -9.89 18.30
CA SER A 91 -38.78 -9.41 19.66
C SER A 91 -37.62 -9.57 20.65
N GLU A 92 -37.49 -8.60 21.56
CA GLU A 92 -36.63 -8.61 22.75
C GLU A 92 -36.73 -9.95 23.52
N GLU A 93 -35.70 -10.78 23.42
CA GLU A 93 -35.26 -11.65 24.50
C GLU A 93 -33.91 -11.12 25.02
N ASN A 94 -33.82 -11.04 26.35
CA ASN A 94 -32.73 -10.40 27.07
C ASN A 94 -31.41 -11.19 26.94
N GLU A 95 -30.33 -10.43 27.11
CA GLU A 95 -28.91 -10.78 26.99
C GLU A 95 -28.44 -10.86 25.53
N VAL A 96 -27.83 -9.76 25.05
CA VAL A 96 -27.04 -9.78 23.81
C VAL A 96 -25.77 -10.56 24.15
N SER A 97 -25.89 -11.88 24.06
CA SER A 97 -24.73 -12.74 23.98
C SER A 97 -23.91 -12.24 22.78
N SER A 98 -22.62 -11.99 22.99
CA SER A 98 -21.67 -11.73 21.88
C SER A 98 -21.49 -12.97 20.98
N TYR A 99 -22.20 -14.06 21.31
CA TYR A 99 -22.30 -15.25 20.52
C TYR A 99 -22.96 -15.00 19.17
N TRP A 100 -22.20 -15.17 18.10
CA TRP A 100 -22.74 -15.23 16.74
C TRP A 100 -22.28 -16.53 16.10
N ASN A 101 -23.12 -17.15 15.27
CA ASN A 101 -22.65 -18.18 14.36
C ASN A 101 -23.38 -18.14 13.00
N LEU A 102 -22.74 -18.74 12.00
CA LEU A 102 -23.16 -18.94 10.63
C LEU A 102 -22.96 -20.42 10.30
N SER A 103 -24.06 -21.12 10.09
CA SER A 103 -24.04 -22.48 9.56
C SER A 103 -24.21 -22.45 8.04
N LEU A 104 -23.19 -22.91 7.32
CA LEU A 104 -23.21 -23.16 5.89
C LEU A 104 -23.48 -24.65 5.64
N PHE A 105 -24.60 -24.94 4.98
CA PHE A 105 -24.97 -26.30 4.61
C PHE A 105 -24.73 -26.50 3.12
N ALA A 106 -23.93 -27.50 2.78
CA ALA A 106 -23.72 -27.95 1.41
C ALA A 106 -24.32 -29.35 1.25
N LYS A 107 -25.27 -29.50 0.34
CA LYS A 107 -25.95 -30.76 0.05
C LYS A 107 -26.07 -30.96 -1.45
N GLU A 108 -26.07 -32.21 -1.91
CA GLU A 108 -26.14 -32.53 -3.33
C GLU A 108 -27.35 -31.88 -4.03
N ASN A 109 -27.10 -31.19 -5.14
CA ASN A 109 -28.14 -30.61 -5.98
C ASN A 109 -28.79 -31.69 -6.86
N ASN A 110 -30.12 -31.67 -7.02
CA ASN A 110 -30.90 -32.63 -7.82
C ASN A 110 -30.89 -34.10 -7.34
N ALA A 111 -30.92 -34.37 -6.03
CA ALA A 111 -31.02 -35.74 -5.46
C ALA A 111 -32.33 -36.50 -5.77
N GLY A 112 -33.23 -35.94 -6.59
CA GLY A 112 -34.48 -36.58 -7.00
C GLY A 112 -35.40 -36.93 -5.82
N THR A 113 -35.97 -38.13 -5.82
CA THR A 113 -36.88 -38.62 -4.77
C THR A 113 -36.19 -39.03 -3.48
N ASN A 114 -34.85 -39.06 -3.44
CA ASN A 114 -34.05 -39.51 -2.30
C ASN A 114 -33.46 -38.34 -1.51
N TYR A 115 -34.15 -37.20 -1.52
CA TYR A 115 -33.72 -35.97 -0.83
C TYR A 115 -33.43 -36.16 0.67
N ASP A 116 -34.15 -37.08 1.32
CA ASP A 116 -33.96 -37.37 2.75
C ASP A 116 -32.77 -38.30 3.03
N GLU A 117 -32.19 -38.95 2.01
CA GLU A 117 -31.03 -39.84 2.12
C GLU A 117 -29.72 -39.21 1.62
N SER A 118 -29.75 -38.00 1.05
CA SER A 118 -28.53 -37.36 0.56
C SER A 118 -27.67 -36.81 1.70
N ILE A 119 -26.38 -37.11 1.60
CA ILE A 119 -25.34 -36.72 2.55
C ILE A 119 -24.95 -35.27 2.23
N GLY A 120 -24.77 -34.45 3.27
CA GLY A 120 -24.35 -33.07 3.15
C GLY A 120 -23.37 -32.69 4.24
N SER A 121 -22.60 -31.64 3.99
CA SER A 121 -21.67 -31.06 4.96
C SER A 121 -22.33 -29.85 5.62
N GLU A 122 -22.03 -29.66 6.90
CA GLU A 122 -22.35 -28.44 7.65
C GLU A 122 -21.03 -27.85 8.15
N ILE A 123 -20.82 -26.57 7.89
CA ILE A 123 -19.73 -25.80 8.47
C ILE A 123 -20.38 -24.73 9.33
N VAL A 124 -20.09 -24.73 10.63
CA VAL A 124 -20.56 -23.70 11.56
C VAL A 124 -19.39 -22.81 11.93
N ILE A 125 -19.50 -21.51 11.65
CA ILE A 125 -18.48 -20.50 11.96
C ILE A 125 -19.08 -19.50 12.92
N GLY A 126 -18.45 -19.18 14.04
CA GLY A 126 -19.01 -18.24 15.00
C GLY A 126 -17.96 -17.60 15.91
N ILE A 127 -18.39 -16.61 16.68
CA ILE A 127 -17.62 -16.01 17.77
C ILE A 127 -18.37 -16.37 19.06
N ASP A 128 -17.66 -16.93 20.04
CA ASP A 128 -18.23 -17.27 21.34
C ASP A 128 -18.41 -16.01 22.21
N GLU A 129 -19.33 -16.04 23.17
CA GLU A 129 -19.60 -14.86 24.01
C GLU A 129 -18.45 -14.50 24.96
N ASP A 130 -17.58 -15.46 25.25
CA ASP A 130 -16.38 -15.27 26.05
C ASP A 130 -15.10 -15.05 25.21
N ALA A 131 -15.22 -14.95 23.88
CA ALA A 131 -14.08 -14.76 22.98
C ALA A 131 -13.32 -13.46 23.29
N LYS A 132 -11.99 -13.53 23.31
CA LYS A 132 -11.12 -12.41 23.67
C LYS A 132 -10.19 -12.06 22.51
N ASP A 133 -9.81 -10.78 22.44
CA ASP A 133 -8.96 -10.24 21.37
C ASP A 133 -7.49 -10.68 21.46
N TYR A 134 -7.14 -11.45 22.49
CA TYR A 134 -5.81 -12.02 22.69
C TYR A 134 -5.87 -13.54 22.62
N PHE A 135 -4.84 -14.16 22.05
CA PHE A 135 -4.77 -15.61 21.88
C PHE A 135 -4.77 -16.36 23.23
N VAL A 136 -5.67 -17.33 23.37
CA VAL A 136 -5.83 -18.22 24.53
C VAL A 136 -5.57 -19.66 24.10
N ASP A 137 -4.43 -20.20 24.53
CA ASP A 137 -3.98 -21.57 24.22
C ASP A 137 -5.02 -22.63 24.63
N GLY A 138 -5.54 -23.37 23.66
CA GLY A 138 -6.58 -24.40 23.83
C GLY A 138 -8.04 -23.94 23.64
N GLU A 139 -8.31 -22.63 23.56
CA GLU A 139 -9.59 -22.06 23.12
C GLU A 139 -9.48 -21.52 21.68
N ASP A 140 -8.42 -20.78 21.39
CA ASP A 140 -8.13 -20.26 20.06
C ASP A 140 -7.33 -21.28 19.23
N GLN A 141 -7.76 -21.46 17.99
CA GLN A 141 -7.07 -22.31 17.02
C GLN A 141 -6.19 -21.46 16.12
N GLU A 142 -4.87 -21.51 16.36
CA GLU A 142 -3.85 -20.90 15.50
C GLU A 142 -3.81 -21.56 14.12
N ILE A 143 -4.20 -22.84 14.07
CA ILE A 143 -4.16 -23.68 12.89
C ILE A 143 -5.59 -24.13 12.59
N LEU A 144 -6.03 -23.99 11.33
CA LEU A 144 -7.35 -24.38 10.86
C LEU A 144 -7.69 -25.82 11.33
N PRO A 145 -8.91 -26.11 11.83
CA PRO A 145 -9.32 -27.43 12.33
C PRO A 145 -9.29 -28.56 11.28
N LEU A 146 -8.87 -28.26 10.05
CA LEU A 146 -8.57 -29.24 9.01
C LEU A 146 -7.24 -29.97 9.26
N SER A 147 -6.30 -29.36 9.98
CA SER A 147 -4.98 -29.94 10.30
C SER A 147 -5.06 -31.21 11.17
N GLY A 148 -6.12 -31.37 11.96
CA GLY A 148 -6.37 -32.56 12.81
C GLY A 148 -7.41 -33.54 12.27
N MET A 149 -8.15 -33.17 11.22
CA MET A 149 -9.18 -34.04 10.65
C MET A 149 -8.62 -34.84 9.47
N ASN A 150 -8.46 -36.14 9.69
CA ASN A 150 -8.09 -37.12 8.66
C ASN A 150 -9.28 -37.41 7.71
N ILE A 151 -9.91 -36.37 7.15
CA ILE A 151 -11.02 -36.47 6.16
C ILE A 151 -10.47 -36.59 4.74
N PHE A 152 -9.26 -36.11 4.52
CA PHE A 152 -8.49 -36.34 3.32
C PHE A 152 -7.36 -37.29 3.69
N ASP A 153 -7.29 -38.46 3.05
CA ASP A 153 -6.15 -39.38 3.24
C ASP A 153 -4.82 -38.72 2.83
N HIS A 154 -4.87 -37.62 2.08
CA HIS A 154 -3.72 -36.85 1.61
C HIS A 154 -4.12 -35.36 1.54
N TYR A 155 -3.38 -34.49 2.22
CA TYR A 155 -3.46 -33.03 2.05
C TYR A 155 -2.07 -32.47 1.79
N SER A 156 -2.03 -31.31 1.13
CA SER A 156 -0.83 -30.49 0.99
C SER A 156 -1.22 -29.06 1.37
N GLU A 157 -0.57 -28.54 2.39
CA GLU A 157 -0.63 -27.15 2.82
C GLU A 157 0.56 -26.42 2.21
N LEU A 158 0.32 -25.26 1.60
CA LEU A 158 1.36 -24.34 1.17
C LEU A 158 1.22 -23.10 2.05
N SER A 159 2.25 -22.78 2.81
CA SER A 159 2.35 -21.57 3.59
C SER A 159 3.50 -20.71 3.06
N ILE A 160 3.37 -19.40 3.25
CA ILE A 160 4.40 -18.43 2.89
C ILE A 160 4.79 -17.72 4.18
N ASN A 161 6.05 -17.87 4.58
CA ASN A 161 6.59 -17.16 5.73
C ASN A 161 7.31 -15.89 5.24
N ASN A 162 6.99 -14.77 5.90
CA ASN A 162 7.59 -13.47 5.66
C ASN A 162 8.20 -12.93 6.96
N ASP A 163 9.34 -13.49 7.37
CA ASP A 163 10.08 -13.10 8.58
C ASP A 163 9.21 -13.08 9.86
N GLY A 164 8.28 -14.03 10.00
CA GLY A 164 7.37 -14.13 11.14
C GLY A 164 6.12 -13.26 11.07
N GLN A 165 5.85 -12.61 9.93
CA GLN A 165 4.58 -11.96 9.63
C GLN A 165 3.64 -12.92 8.88
N ASN A 166 2.38 -13.02 9.32
CA ASN A 166 1.34 -13.84 8.66
C ASN A 166 0.78 -13.20 7.37
N SER A 167 1.46 -12.17 6.83
CA SER A 167 1.02 -11.43 5.65
C SER A 167 1.56 -12.07 4.37
N LEU A 168 0.65 -12.44 3.47
CA LEU A 168 0.96 -12.95 2.11
C LEU A 168 1.56 -11.89 1.16
N TYR A 169 1.82 -10.68 1.66
CA TYR A 169 2.40 -9.57 0.91
C TYR A 169 3.54 -8.94 1.71
N ARG A 170 4.59 -8.54 1.00
CA ARG A 170 5.66 -7.66 1.50
C ARG A 170 5.75 -6.47 0.56
N ASP A 171 5.86 -5.27 1.13
CA ASP A 171 6.19 -4.10 0.32
C ASP A 171 7.65 -4.23 -0.12
N ILE A 172 7.86 -4.27 -1.43
CA ILE A 172 9.19 -4.44 -2.02
C ILE A 172 9.92 -3.12 -2.24
N ARG A 173 9.27 -1.98 -1.99
CA ARG A 173 9.80 -0.65 -2.31
C ARG A 173 10.77 -0.10 -1.27
N ASP A 174 11.21 -0.89 -0.29
CA ASP A 174 12.23 -0.43 0.65
C ASP A 174 13.58 -0.41 -0.07
N TYR A 175 14.05 0.79 -0.38
CA TYR A 175 15.24 1.06 -1.19
C TYR A 175 16.56 0.54 -0.59
N HIS A 176 16.55 0.05 0.66
CA HIS A 176 17.72 -0.56 1.29
C HIS A 176 17.80 -2.08 1.14
N ASP A 177 16.67 -2.76 0.89
CA ASP A 177 16.62 -4.21 0.75
C ASP A 177 16.72 -4.58 -0.74
N THR A 178 17.95 -4.68 -1.25
CA THR A 178 18.21 -5.07 -2.66
C THR A 178 17.77 -6.50 -2.98
N SER A 179 17.40 -7.29 -1.97
CA SER A 179 16.82 -8.61 -2.15
C SER A 179 15.80 -8.91 -1.07
N ILE A 180 14.68 -9.49 -1.50
CA ILE A 180 13.58 -9.88 -0.63
C ILE A 180 13.24 -11.34 -0.92
N THR A 181 13.17 -12.14 0.13
CA THR A 181 12.87 -13.57 0.05
C THR A 181 11.60 -13.90 0.83
N TRP A 182 10.73 -14.68 0.20
CA TRP A 182 9.57 -15.31 0.82
C TRP A 182 9.84 -16.81 0.92
N ASP A 183 9.89 -17.34 2.13
CA ASP A 183 10.06 -18.77 2.33
C ASP A 183 8.73 -19.47 2.07
N LEU A 184 8.79 -20.54 1.28
CA LEU A 184 7.65 -21.40 0.98
C LEU A 184 7.81 -22.67 1.80
N ASP A 185 6.85 -22.93 2.68
CA ASP A 185 6.78 -24.21 3.39
C ASP A 185 5.61 -25.01 2.83
N LEU A 186 5.88 -26.27 2.49
CA LEU A 186 4.88 -27.19 1.99
C LEU A 186 4.76 -28.35 2.98
N GLU A 187 3.64 -28.48 3.66
CA GLU A 187 3.39 -29.59 4.58
C GLU A 187 2.38 -30.59 3.98
N GLY A 188 2.68 -31.89 3.97
CA GLY A 188 1.70 -32.87 3.49
C GLY A 188 2.22 -34.30 3.25
N GLN A 189 1.34 -35.16 2.74
CA GLN A 189 1.72 -36.48 2.23
C GLN A 189 2.01 -36.43 0.73
N TYR A 190 3.27 -36.68 0.36
CA TYR A 190 3.70 -36.66 -1.05
C TYR A 190 3.70 -38.06 -1.67
N PHE A 191 3.23 -38.16 -2.91
CA PHE A 191 3.38 -39.37 -3.71
C PHE A 191 4.75 -39.36 -4.41
N TYR A 192 5.53 -40.44 -4.24
CA TYR A 192 6.92 -40.58 -4.71
C TYR A 192 7.12 -40.57 -6.24
N ASP A 193 6.11 -40.19 -7.02
CA ASP A 193 6.09 -40.20 -8.48
C ASP A 193 5.27 -39.05 -9.10
N GLN A 194 4.77 -38.12 -8.28
CA GLN A 194 4.01 -36.95 -8.73
C GLN A 194 4.67 -35.67 -8.23
N GLY A 195 4.87 -34.72 -9.14
CA GLY A 195 5.33 -33.37 -8.81
C GLY A 195 4.17 -32.39 -8.66
N VAL A 196 4.42 -31.29 -7.97
CA VAL A 196 3.48 -30.16 -7.84
C VAL A 196 3.81 -29.16 -8.94
N LEU A 197 2.80 -28.78 -9.73
CA LEU A 197 2.94 -27.73 -10.74
C LEU A 197 2.81 -26.37 -10.07
N PHE A 198 3.90 -25.62 -10.05
CA PHE A 198 3.89 -24.20 -9.71
C PHE A 198 3.73 -23.40 -10.99
N SER A 199 2.79 -22.47 -11.01
CA SER A 199 2.60 -21.52 -12.11
C SER A 199 2.45 -20.12 -11.55
N TRP A 200 3.05 -19.14 -12.22
CA TRP A 200 3.06 -17.76 -11.75
C TRP A 200 2.63 -16.80 -12.86
N LYS A 201 2.23 -15.60 -12.44
CA LYS A 201 1.86 -14.49 -13.31
C LYS A 201 2.21 -13.19 -12.61
N PHE A 202 2.92 -12.32 -13.31
CA PHE A 202 3.22 -10.97 -12.83
C PHE A 202 2.09 -9.98 -13.16
N SER A 203 2.00 -8.95 -12.34
CA SER A 203 1.11 -7.81 -12.55
C SER A 203 1.78 -6.55 -12.04
N GLY A 204 1.61 -5.43 -12.75
CA GLY A 204 2.30 -4.19 -12.42
C GLY A 204 3.55 -4.01 -13.25
N ASP A 205 4.48 -3.21 -12.74
CA ASP A 205 5.80 -3.04 -13.33
C ASP A 205 6.73 -4.14 -12.80
N GLU A 206 7.21 -4.98 -13.72
CA GLU A 206 8.11 -6.09 -13.42
C GLU A 206 9.56 -5.76 -13.74
N GLU A 207 9.85 -4.66 -14.44
CA GLU A 207 11.19 -4.32 -14.91
C GLU A 207 12.22 -4.21 -13.77
N PRO A 208 11.92 -3.59 -12.61
CA PRO A 208 12.95 -3.29 -11.63
C PRO A 208 13.56 -4.49 -10.90
N TYR A 209 12.89 -5.65 -10.92
CA TYR A 209 13.29 -6.81 -10.12
C TYR A 209 13.47 -8.05 -10.97
N ASP A 210 14.49 -8.84 -10.70
CA ASP A 210 14.56 -10.22 -11.15
C ASP A 210 13.93 -11.16 -10.11
N TYR A 211 13.13 -12.11 -10.60
CA TYR A 211 12.34 -13.00 -9.75
C TYR A 211 12.79 -14.44 -9.93
N TYR A 212 13.03 -15.11 -8.80
CA TYR A 212 13.52 -16.47 -8.78
C TYR A 212 12.66 -17.35 -7.87
N LEU A 213 12.35 -18.56 -8.35
CA LEU A 213 11.85 -19.65 -7.52
C LEU A 213 13.05 -20.55 -7.18
N ASN A 214 13.42 -20.56 -5.91
CA ASN A 214 14.50 -21.36 -5.37
C ASN A 214 13.95 -22.66 -4.78
N ILE A 215 14.62 -23.76 -5.09
CA ILE A 215 14.28 -25.12 -4.63
C ILE A 215 15.61 -25.79 -4.29
N GLY A 216 15.91 -25.87 -2.99
CA GLY A 216 17.23 -26.29 -2.51
C GLY A 216 18.33 -25.40 -3.10
N GLU A 217 19.30 -26.01 -3.79
CA GLU A 217 20.38 -25.27 -4.47
C GLU A 217 20.05 -24.84 -5.91
N ASN A 218 18.88 -25.22 -6.43
CA ASN A 218 18.46 -24.85 -7.79
C ASN A 218 17.66 -23.55 -7.75
N SER A 219 17.93 -22.66 -8.70
CA SER A 219 17.18 -21.42 -8.88
C SER A 219 16.59 -21.36 -10.29
N ILE A 220 15.31 -21.02 -10.36
CA ILE A 220 14.54 -20.93 -11.61
C ILE A 220 14.19 -19.47 -11.82
N ASN A 221 14.67 -18.88 -12.92
CA ASN A 221 14.23 -17.54 -13.33
C ASN A 221 12.74 -17.60 -13.69
N MET A 222 11.94 -16.81 -12.97
CA MET A 222 10.50 -16.74 -13.14
C MET A 222 10.08 -15.80 -14.27
N LYS A 223 10.98 -14.92 -14.74
CA LYS A 223 10.79 -14.12 -15.96
C LYS A 223 11.14 -14.95 -17.20
N GLY A 224 10.36 -14.77 -18.28
CA GLY A 224 10.61 -15.37 -19.60
C GLY A 224 9.48 -16.30 -20.09
N ASP A 225 9.80 -17.18 -21.04
CA ASP A 225 8.81 -18.05 -21.71
C ASP A 225 8.23 -19.16 -20.80
N MET A 226 8.89 -19.47 -19.69
CA MET A 226 8.43 -20.48 -18.73
C MET A 226 7.66 -19.81 -17.58
N LEU A 227 6.33 -19.90 -17.64
CA LEU A 227 5.42 -19.39 -16.59
C LEU A 227 5.00 -20.46 -15.58
N SER A 228 5.66 -21.62 -15.62
CA SER A 228 5.38 -22.73 -14.72
C SER A 228 6.52 -23.74 -14.68
N THR A 229 6.67 -24.41 -13.55
CA THR A 229 7.59 -25.54 -13.38
C THR A 229 6.94 -26.65 -12.55
N VAL A 230 7.35 -27.89 -12.79
CA VAL A 230 6.94 -29.04 -11.99
C VAL A 230 8.03 -29.31 -10.96
N VAL A 231 7.69 -29.20 -9.68
CA VAL A 231 8.60 -29.53 -8.57
C VAL A 231 8.32 -30.98 -8.15
N GLU A 232 9.31 -31.84 -8.34
CA GLU A 232 9.19 -33.25 -7.97
C GLU A 232 9.05 -33.41 -6.45
N SER A 233 8.30 -34.42 -6.01
CA SER A 233 8.04 -34.68 -4.60
C SER A 233 9.27 -34.90 -3.73
N ILE A 234 10.40 -35.31 -4.32
CA ILE A 234 11.69 -35.42 -3.63
C ILE A 234 12.30 -34.06 -3.28
N ASN A 235 12.00 -33.02 -4.07
CA ASN A 235 12.50 -31.67 -3.84
C ASN A 235 11.56 -30.83 -2.96
N LEU A 236 10.35 -31.33 -2.66
CA LEU A 236 9.40 -30.66 -1.76
C LEU A 236 9.83 -30.71 -0.28
N SER A 237 10.81 -31.56 0.06
CA SER A 237 11.46 -31.57 1.37
C SER A 237 12.69 -30.67 1.44
N GLU A 238 13.09 -30.04 0.34
CA GLU A 238 14.16 -29.04 0.33
C GLU A 238 13.57 -27.66 0.66
N ASP A 239 14.41 -26.76 1.18
CA ASP A 239 14.01 -25.38 1.43
C ASP A 239 13.57 -24.74 0.11
N MET A 240 12.37 -24.19 0.09
CA MET A 240 11.82 -23.49 -1.08
C MET A 240 11.62 -22.01 -0.75
N SER A 241 11.90 -21.15 -1.71
CA SER A 241 11.63 -19.71 -1.56
C SER A 241 11.39 -19.02 -2.88
N ILE A 242 10.69 -17.88 -2.83
CA ILE A 242 10.65 -16.94 -3.93
C ILE A 242 11.57 -15.79 -3.54
N THR A 243 12.45 -15.36 -4.43
CA THR A 243 13.31 -14.20 -4.21
C THR A 243 13.10 -13.17 -5.30
N ALA A 244 12.84 -11.93 -4.90
CA ALA A 244 12.94 -10.77 -5.76
C ALA A 244 14.29 -10.09 -5.51
N VAL A 245 15.03 -9.79 -6.56
CA VAL A 245 16.32 -9.09 -6.51
C VAL A 245 16.17 -7.79 -7.27
N LEU A 246 16.35 -6.66 -6.60
CA LEU A 246 16.36 -5.34 -7.21
C LEU A 246 17.58 -5.26 -8.13
N LYS A 247 17.39 -4.88 -9.39
CA LYS A 247 18.53 -4.67 -10.27
C LYS A 247 19.30 -3.44 -9.84
N ASP A 248 20.61 -3.47 -10.09
CA ASP A 248 21.52 -2.42 -9.65
C ASP A 248 21.07 -1.04 -10.14
N GLU A 249 20.61 -0.89 -11.39
CA GLU A 249 20.18 0.39 -11.95
C GLU A 249 18.95 1.02 -11.26
N TYR A 250 18.25 0.26 -10.41
CA TYR A 250 17.07 0.73 -9.67
C TYR A 250 17.32 0.88 -8.15
N ILE A 251 18.57 0.78 -7.68
CA ILE A 251 18.92 0.96 -6.26
C ILE A 251 18.75 2.44 -5.86
N GLY A 252 17.62 2.74 -5.22
CA GLY A 252 17.23 4.09 -4.79
C GLY A 252 15.82 4.41 -5.29
N CYS A 253 15.72 4.73 -6.58
CA CYS A 253 14.50 5.09 -7.28
C CYS A 253 14.24 4.11 -8.44
N THR A 254 13.05 3.50 -8.48
CA THR A 254 12.67 2.56 -9.54
C THR A 254 12.19 3.26 -10.82
N ASN A 255 12.30 4.58 -10.93
CA ASN A 255 11.93 5.32 -12.14
C ASN A 255 13.06 5.18 -13.16
N PRO A 256 12.80 4.72 -14.39
CA PRO A 256 13.84 4.51 -15.40
C PRO A 256 14.51 5.80 -15.91
N LEU A 257 14.05 6.98 -15.49
CA LEU A 257 14.68 8.27 -15.78
C LEU A 257 15.53 8.81 -14.63
N ALA A 258 15.54 8.13 -13.48
CA ALA A 258 16.32 8.54 -12.33
C ALA A 258 17.76 8.02 -12.43
N ASP A 259 18.72 8.92 -12.26
CA ASP A 259 20.13 8.64 -12.05
C ASP A 259 20.31 8.34 -10.56
N ASN A 260 20.30 7.05 -10.23
CA ASN A 260 20.38 6.59 -8.85
C ASN A 260 21.73 6.88 -8.18
N PRO A 261 21.83 6.85 -6.84
CA PRO A 261 23.09 7.16 -6.12
C PRO A 261 24.29 6.29 -6.51
N ASN A 262 24.04 5.09 -7.04
CA ASN A 262 25.05 4.16 -7.54
C ASN A 262 25.34 4.31 -9.05
N GLU A 263 24.76 5.32 -9.71
CA GLU A 263 24.92 5.63 -11.12
C GLU A 263 25.61 6.98 -11.35
N MET A 264 26.25 7.11 -12.51
CA MET A 264 26.81 8.38 -12.96
C MET A 264 25.72 9.29 -13.53
N ALA A 265 25.57 10.49 -12.95
CA ALA A 265 24.57 11.48 -13.36
C ALA A 265 24.61 11.84 -14.87
N ASN A 266 23.45 12.19 -15.42
CA ASN A 266 23.18 12.62 -16.80
C ASN A 266 23.12 11.51 -17.87
N GLY A 267 22.74 10.28 -17.51
CA GLY A 267 22.49 9.22 -18.49
C GLY A 267 23.68 8.98 -19.43
N ILE A 268 24.89 8.84 -18.87
CA ILE A 268 26.07 8.46 -19.65
C ILE A 268 25.78 7.14 -20.35
N SER A 269 25.61 7.22 -21.67
CA SER A 269 25.04 6.17 -22.53
C SER A 269 26.07 5.58 -23.49
N ASP A 270 27.36 5.81 -23.24
CA ASP A 270 28.41 5.13 -23.99
C ASP A 270 29.63 4.77 -23.11
N PRO A 271 30.28 3.62 -23.40
CA PRO A 271 31.43 3.14 -22.64
C PRO A 271 32.59 4.14 -22.56
N ASN A 272 32.86 4.90 -23.63
CA ASN A 272 34.03 5.78 -23.66
C ASN A 272 33.83 7.00 -22.76
N THR A 273 32.63 7.59 -22.78
CA THR A 273 32.30 8.70 -21.89
C THR A 273 32.26 8.24 -20.43
N CYS A 274 31.77 7.02 -20.18
CA CYS A 274 31.77 6.41 -18.85
C CYS A 274 33.19 6.29 -18.28
N GLU A 275 34.12 5.66 -19.01
CA GLU A 275 35.50 5.54 -18.56
C GLU A 275 36.20 6.90 -18.43
N TYR A 276 35.94 7.85 -19.34
CA TYR A 276 36.55 9.19 -19.31
C TYR A 276 36.12 10.02 -18.10
N THR A 277 34.87 9.86 -17.67
CA THR A 277 34.30 10.55 -16.49
C THR A 277 34.62 9.81 -15.18
N GLY A 278 35.34 8.69 -15.25
CA GLY A 278 35.78 7.93 -14.08
C GLY A 278 34.78 6.89 -13.59
N GLY A 279 33.79 6.52 -14.41
CA GLY A 279 32.89 5.39 -14.18
C GLY A 279 33.42 4.07 -14.74
N VAL A 280 32.64 3.00 -14.51
CA VAL A 280 32.86 1.64 -15.04
C VAL A 280 31.63 1.24 -15.83
N TRP A 281 31.82 0.91 -17.11
CA TRP A 281 30.71 0.52 -17.98
C TRP A 281 30.23 -0.89 -17.67
N GLU A 282 28.91 -1.08 -17.54
CA GLU A 282 28.29 -2.39 -17.44
C GLU A 282 27.77 -2.85 -18.80
N GLU A 283 28.38 -3.91 -19.34
CA GLU A 283 28.08 -4.38 -20.70
C GLU A 283 26.73 -5.10 -20.81
N GLU A 284 26.26 -5.78 -19.76
CA GLU A 284 25.02 -6.56 -19.83
C GLU A 284 23.76 -5.68 -19.77
N GLU A 285 23.81 -4.63 -18.95
CA GLU A 285 22.65 -3.75 -18.67
C GLU A 285 22.78 -2.36 -19.33
N ASP A 286 23.85 -2.12 -20.12
CA ASP A 286 24.06 -0.93 -20.97
C ASP A 286 24.05 0.42 -20.19
N TYR A 287 24.63 0.44 -18.98
CA TYR A 287 24.71 1.65 -18.14
C TYR A 287 26.10 1.86 -17.50
N CYS A 288 26.33 3.05 -16.92
CA CYS A 288 27.61 3.46 -16.35
C CYS A 288 27.58 3.46 -14.81
N LYS A 289 28.29 2.50 -14.18
CA LYS A 289 28.45 2.39 -12.72
C LYS A 289 29.54 3.32 -12.18
N CYS A 290 29.48 3.60 -10.89
CA CYS A 290 30.59 4.23 -10.16
C CYS A 290 31.84 3.36 -10.12
N ALA A 291 33.03 3.95 -10.31
CA ALA A 291 34.28 3.22 -10.08
C ALA A 291 34.65 3.06 -8.59
N ASN A 292 34.10 3.89 -7.69
CA ASN A 292 34.53 4.00 -6.29
C ASN A 292 33.38 4.11 -5.26
N GLU A 293 32.21 3.50 -5.50
CA GLU A 293 31.06 3.43 -4.56
C GLU A 293 30.40 4.77 -4.16
N PHE A 294 30.91 5.91 -4.60
CA PHE A 294 30.29 7.22 -4.45
C PHE A 294 30.08 7.85 -5.83
N CYS A 295 28.85 7.86 -6.32
CA CYS A 295 28.43 8.76 -7.40
C CYS A 295 27.53 9.85 -6.85
N LEU A 296 27.50 10.98 -7.54
CA LEU A 296 26.64 12.09 -7.17
C LEU A 296 25.16 11.83 -7.51
N GLY A 297 24.81 10.76 -8.25
CA GLY A 297 23.44 10.48 -8.71
C GLY A 297 22.70 11.78 -9.06
N GLY A 298 21.44 11.90 -8.67
CA GLY A 298 21.00 13.17 -8.09
C GLY A 298 19.73 13.79 -8.64
N ASN A 299 19.10 13.18 -9.65
CA ASN A 299 17.76 13.58 -10.09
C ASN A 299 16.67 12.59 -9.63
N ASP A 300 17.01 11.59 -8.81
CA ASP A 300 16.06 10.64 -8.23
C ASP A 300 14.96 11.36 -7.42
N ALA A 301 15.31 12.48 -6.78
CA ALA A 301 14.36 13.40 -6.14
C ALA A 301 13.29 13.97 -7.10
N ASP A 302 13.63 14.21 -8.36
CA ASP A 302 12.71 14.75 -9.36
C ASP A 302 11.68 13.71 -9.83
N TYR A 303 12.02 12.43 -9.68
CA TYR A 303 11.28 11.32 -10.29
C TYR A 303 10.56 10.40 -9.32
N CYS A 304 11.03 10.31 -8.07
CA CYS A 304 10.56 9.31 -7.11
C CYS A 304 9.85 9.87 -5.88
N GLU A 305 9.49 11.15 -5.88
CA GLU A 305 8.78 11.79 -4.76
C GLU A 305 9.45 11.48 -3.40
N ILE A 306 10.78 11.48 -3.37
CA ILE A 306 11.57 11.20 -2.17
C ILE A 306 11.82 12.48 -1.36
N LEU A 307 11.96 12.31 -0.05
CA LEU A 307 12.40 13.38 0.84
C LEU A 307 13.92 13.57 0.65
N SER A 308 14.31 14.70 0.07
CA SER A 308 15.71 14.92 -0.35
C SER A 308 16.21 16.33 -0.06
N LEU A 309 17.53 16.47 0.06
CA LEU A 309 18.20 17.75 0.09
C LEU A 309 18.82 18.03 -1.28
N LEU A 310 18.55 19.19 -1.84
CA LEU A 310 19.15 19.65 -3.09
C LEU A 310 20.22 20.70 -2.82
N PHE A 311 21.28 20.62 -3.62
CA PHE A 311 22.33 21.62 -3.70
C PHE A 311 22.25 22.33 -5.05
N PRO A 312 22.65 23.60 -5.16
CA PRO A 312 22.56 24.34 -6.42
C PRO A 312 23.38 23.66 -7.52
N GLU A 313 22.73 23.40 -8.64
CA GLU A 313 23.39 22.84 -9.83
C GLU A 313 24.24 23.88 -10.57
N GLU A 314 23.98 25.18 -10.35
CA GLU A 314 24.72 26.23 -11.04
C GLU A 314 26.16 26.34 -10.53
N THR A 315 27.11 26.34 -11.47
CA THR A 315 28.52 26.56 -11.16
C THR A 315 28.73 27.98 -10.66
N LEU A 316 29.16 28.12 -9.40
CA LEU A 316 29.55 29.41 -8.85
C LEU A 316 30.93 29.82 -9.37
N TYR A 317 30.96 30.88 -10.18
CA TYR A 317 32.21 31.51 -10.64
C TYR A 317 32.65 32.58 -9.64
N LEU A 318 33.54 32.21 -8.72
CA LEU A 318 34.07 33.10 -7.69
C LEU A 318 35.51 33.51 -8.00
N ASN A 319 35.79 34.81 -7.90
CA ASN A 319 37.17 35.30 -7.91
C ASN A 319 37.85 35.02 -6.56
N TYR A 320 39.18 35.00 -6.56
CA TYR A 320 39.94 34.93 -5.31
C TYR A 320 39.55 36.07 -4.36
N ASP A 321 39.27 35.72 -3.10
CA ASP A 321 38.81 36.62 -2.03
C ASP A 321 37.39 37.19 -2.27
N GLU A 322 36.62 36.60 -3.19
CA GLU A 322 35.20 36.91 -3.38
C GLU A 322 34.36 36.17 -2.34
N ALA A 323 33.54 36.92 -1.61
CA ALA A 323 32.58 36.38 -0.65
C ALA A 323 31.26 36.07 -1.35
N PHE A 324 30.57 35.04 -0.87
CA PHE A 324 29.20 34.70 -1.22
C PHE A 324 28.40 34.49 0.07
N ASP A 325 27.16 34.95 0.07
CA ASP A 325 26.31 34.91 1.26
C ASP A 325 25.20 33.84 1.14
N ASP A 326 24.83 33.46 -0.08
CA ASP A 326 23.58 32.78 -0.38
C ASP A 326 23.84 31.50 -1.21
N LEU A 327 24.55 30.52 -0.65
CA LEU A 327 24.58 29.17 -1.22
C LEU A 327 23.46 28.33 -0.56
N PRO A 328 22.29 28.15 -1.21
CA PRO A 328 21.14 27.54 -0.55
C PRO A 328 21.27 26.03 -0.45
N ILE A 329 20.67 25.46 0.58
CA ILE A 329 20.30 24.05 0.71
C ILE A 329 18.77 24.02 0.64
N GLU A 330 18.22 23.29 -0.33
CA GLU A 330 16.78 23.16 -0.50
C GLU A 330 16.30 21.79 -0.02
N LEU A 331 15.07 21.72 0.51
CA LEU A 331 14.38 20.50 0.87
C LEU A 331 13.27 20.21 -0.13
N VAL A 332 13.28 19.01 -0.69
CA VAL A 332 12.17 18.43 -1.44
C VAL A 332 11.39 17.54 -0.47
N ASN A 333 10.11 17.84 -0.23
CA ASN A 333 9.25 17.11 0.71
C ASN A 333 7.84 16.87 0.12
N PRO A 334 7.74 16.05 -0.94
CA PRO A 334 6.53 15.92 -1.74
C PRO A 334 5.36 15.28 -0.98
N LEU A 335 5.65 14.47 0.04
CA LEU A 335 4.64 13.84 0.90
C LEU A 335 4.21 14.73 2.07
N GLY A 336 4.84 15.89 2.26
CA GLY A 336 4.59 16.77 3.40
C GLY A 336 4.88 16.07 4.73
N THR A 337 5.95 15.28 4.78
CA THR A 337 6.35 14.55 5.98
C THR A 337 6.78 15.56 7.06
N PRO A 338 6.21 15.49 8.27
CA PRO A 338 6.64 16.31 9.40
C PRO A 338 8.11 16.02 9.77
N ILE A 339 8.94 17.06 9.85
CA ILE A 339 10.39 16.97 10.09
C ILE A 339 10.72 17.28 11.55
N GLU A 340 11.16 16.29 12.33
CA GLU A 340 11.66 16.55 13.70
C GLU A 340 13.08 17.10 13.71
N GLY A 341 13.89 16.67 12.74
CA GLY A 341 15.25 17.15 12.51
C GLY A 341 15.86 16.58 11.25
N LEU A 342 16.94 17.21 10.80
CA LEU A 342 17.73 16.84 9.63
C LEU A 342 19.20 16.77 10.04
N GLN A 343 19.92 15.76 9.55
CA GLN A 343 21.35 15.65 9.74
C GLN A 343 22.01 15.28 8.41
N PHE A 344 23.04 16.02 8.02
CA PHE A 344 23.80 15.75 6.80
C PHE A 344 25.25 16.19 6.96
N VAL A 345 26.11 15.67 6.07
CA VAL A 345 27.53 16.02 6.00
C VAL A 345 27.86 16.50 4.60
N LEU A 346 28.43 17.70 4.50
CA LEU A 346 28.89 18.26 3.24
C LEU A 346 30.42 18.15 3.16
N GLU A 347 30.91 17.49 2.13
CA GLU A 347 32.34 17.40 1.83
C GLU A 347 32.73 18.49 0.83
N TYR A 348 33.79 19.25 1.12
CA TYR A 348 34.23 20.36 0.26
C TYR A 348 35.75 20.54 0.27
N ASP A 349 36.29 21.14 -0.79
CA ASP A 349 37.70 21.48 -0.87
C ASP A 349 37.97 22.83 -0.19
N ALA A 350 38.46 22.79 1.06
CA ALA A 350 38.79 23.99 1.84
C ALA A 350 39.95 24.81 1.27
N THR A 351 40.68 24.28 0.28
CA THR A 351 41.70 25.05 -0.45
C THR A 351 41.08 25.93 -1.54
N LEU A 352 39.86 25.62 -1.98
CA LEU A 352 39.10 26.41 -2.96
C LEU A 352 38.11 27.35 -2.27
N VAL A 353 37.36 26.84 -1.30
CA VAL A 353 36.29 27.61 -0.63
C VAL A 353 36.34 27.43 0.88
N GLN A 354 36.18 28.53 1.64
CA GLN A 354 36.03 28.48 3.09
C GLN A 354 34.61 28.87 3.46
N LEU A 355 33.85 27.87 3.92
CA LEU A 355 32.54 28.06 4.54
C LEU A 355 32.72 28.61 5.97
N THR A 356 31.80 29.45 6.42
CA THR A 356 31.96 30.20 7.68
C THR A 356 30.91 29.89 8.73
N ASP A 357 29.65 30.08 8.37
CA ASP A 357 28.49 29.86 9.22
C ASP A 357 27.34 29.36 8.35
N GLY A 358 26.15 29.28 8.91
CA GLY A 358 24.95 28.86 8.21
C GLY A 358 23.71 29.47 8.81
N ASN A 359 22.82 29.98 7.96
CA ASN A 359 21.58 30.62 8.40
C ASN A 359 20.39 29.73 8.02
N LEU A 360 19.50 29.46 8.96
CA LEU A 360 18.24 28.79 8.66
C LEU A 360 17.26 29.76 8.00
N ASP A 361 16.45 29.24 7.08
CA ASP A 361 15.34 29.99 6.50
C ASP A 361 14.24 30.29 7.54
N ASP A 362 13.50 31.37 7.33
CA ASP A 362 12.40 31.79 8.20
C ASP A 362 11.26 30.75 8.30
N SER A 363 11.13 29.85 7.32
CA SER A 363 10.18 28.72 7.36
C SER A 363 10.47 27.74 8.50
N LEU A 364 11.71 27.68 8.99
CA LEU A 364 12.15 26.86 10.11
C LEU A 364 12.13 27.60 11.45
N ASN A 365 11.24 28.59 11.59
CA ASN A 365 11.00 29.25 12.88
C ASN A 365 10.62 28.24 13.97
N GLY A 366 11.51 28.04 14.95
CA GLY A 366 11.35 27.03 15.99
C GLY A 366 12.30 25.84 15.90
N TYR A 367 13.20 25.85 14.92
CA TYR A 367 14.33 24.94 14.82
C TYR A 367 15.61 25.65 15.25
N ASP A 368 16.59 24.86 15.66
CA ASP A 368 17.95 25.31 15.93
C ASP A 368 18.93 24.50 15.07
N ILE A 369 20.12 25.06 14.85
CA ILE A 369 21.16 24.47 14.02
C ILE A 369 22.45 24.28 14.81
N LEU A 370 23.05 23.10 14.65
CA LEU A 370 24.39 22.78 15.12
C LEU A 370 25.27 22.47 13.91
N MET A 371 26.39 23.16 13.82
CA MET A 371 27.39 22.96 12.77
C MET A 371 28.74 22.63 13.38
N SER A 372 29.45 21.70 12.74
CA SER A 372 30.82 21.32 13.08
C SER A 372 31.67 21.26 11.83
N PHE A 373 32.75 22.04 11.82
CA PHE A 373 33.77 22.01 10.77
C PHE A 373 34.88 21.06 11.18
N GLU A 374 35.15 20.06 10.35
CA GLU A 374 36.23 19.13 10.53
C GLU A 374 37.30 19.37 9.46
N GLU A 375 38.52 19.66 9.92
CA GLU A 375 39.69 19.76 9.03
C GLU A 375 39.96 18.41 8.37
N PRO A 376 40.51 18.40 7.14
CA PRO A 376 40.86 17.17 6.47
C PRO A 376 41.87 16.40 7.33
N CYS A 377 41.74 15.08 7.38
CA CYS A 377 42.78 14.23 7.96
C CYS A 377 44.11 14.42 7.20
N ASP A 378 45.25 14.03 7.80
CA ASP A 378 46.60 14.21 7.19
C ASP A 378 46.74 13.63 5.76
N ASP A 379 45.90 12.65 5.40
CA ASP A 379 45.85 12.01 4.08
C ASP A 379 44.55 12.33 3.27
N CYS A 380 43.67 13.19 3.80
CA CYS A 380 42.40 13.57 3.18
C CYS A 380 42.55 14.89 2.39
N ILE A 381 41.87 15.01 1.26
CA ILE A 381 41.85 16.24 0.46
C ILE A 381 40.66 17.14 0.84
N LEU A 382 39.52 16.54 1.21
CA LEU A 382 38.27 17.25 1.48
C LEU A 382 38.07 17.50 2.99
N SER A 383 37.57 18.70 3.30
CA SER A 383 37.04 19.07 4.62
C SER A 383 35.58 18.68 4.75
N LYS A 384 35.07 18.56 5.98
CA LYS A 384 33.68 18.18 6.23
C LYS A 384 32.95 19.23 7.06
N LEU A 385 31.75 19.58 6.64
CA LEU A 385 30.79 20.35 7.43
C LEU A 385 29.66 19.40 7.84
N SER A 386 29.61 19.04 9.12
CA SER A 386 28.48 18.30 9.69
C SER A 386 27.41 19.28 10.15
N VAL A 387 26.18 19.11 9.67
CA VAL A 387 25.04 19.95 10.00
C VAL A 387 23.98 19.13 10.69
N THR A 388 23.37 19.68 11.75
CA THR A 388 22.20 19.10 12.42
C THR A 388 21.19 20.20 12.70
N ILE A 389 20.01 20.08 12.10
CA ILE A 389 18.87 20.97 12.29
C ILE A 389 17.84 20.20 13.11
N TYR A 390 17.30 20.79 14.17
CA TYR A 390 16.38 20.07 15.05
C TYR A 390 15.34 21.00 15.68
N ASN A 391 14.13 20.49 15.87
CA ASN A 391 13.06 21.25 16.49
C ASN A 391 13.38 21.51 17.97
N ILE A 392 13.22 22.77 18.41
CA ILE A 392 13.42 23.18 19.81
C ILE A 392 12.13 23.63 20.49
N THR A 393 11.01 23.62 19.77
CA THR A 393 9.71 23.97 20.30
C THR A 393 9.03 22.78 20.97
N ALA A 394 8.21 23.04 21.97
CA ALA A 394 7.30 22.04 22.54
C ALA A 394 5.98 21.96 21.75
N SER A 395 5.96 22.46 20.51
CA SER A 395 4.78 22.50 19.65
C SER A 395 4.67 21.21 18.86
N ASP A 396 3.45 20.70 18.68
CA ASP A 396 3.17 19.57 17.78
C ASP A 396 3.17 20.00 16.30
N GLU A 397 3.27 21.31 16.02
CA GLU A 397 3.39 21.83 14.65
C GLU A 397 4.84 21.74 14.18
N LEU A 398 5.19 20.59 13.59
CA LEU A 398 6.45 20.38 12.89
C LEU A 398 6.42 20.99 11.48
N PHE A 399 7.58 21.42 11.00
CA PHE A 399 7.76 21.83 9.61
C PHE A 399 7.54 20.64 8.67
N SER A 400 6.76 20.85 7.61
CA SER A 400 6.47 19.84 6.58
C SER A 400 6.45 20.46 5.19
N GLY A 401 7.09 21.61 5.02
CA GLY A 401 7.16 22.34 3.75
C GLY A 401 8.30 21.85 2.87
N GLU A 402 8.52 22.59 1.78
CA GLU A 402 9.57 22.39 0.77
C GLU A 402 10.24 23.74 0.44
N GLY A 403 11.39 23.70 -0.23
CA GLY A 403 12.17 24.87 -0.65
C GLY A 403 13.43 25.10 0.19
N GLU A 404 14.02 26.29 0.10
CA GLU A 404 15.23 26.66 0.84
C GLU A 404 15.02 26.50 2.35
N ILE A 405 15.90 25.72 2.99
CA ILE A 405 15.89 25.50 4.44
C ILE A 405 17.08 26.18 5.13
N MET A 406 18.15 26.44 4.37
CA MET A 406 19.40 26.96 4.92
C MET A 406 20.24 27.64 3.84
N THR A 407 20.99 28.67 4.19
CA THR A 407 22.04 29.26 3.35
C THR A 407 23.41 29.12 3.99
N LEU A 408 24.42 28.86 3.15
CA LEU A 408 25.82 28.71 3.53
C LEU A 408 26.65 29.89 3.00
N PRO A 409 27.06 30.85 3.85
CA PRO A 409 28.03 31.87 3.48
C PRO A 409 29.48 31.36 3.48
N GLY A 410 30.30 31.93 2.60
CA GLY A 410 31.72 31.63 2.53
C GLY A 410 32.54 32.59 1.69
N VAL A 411 33.81 32.26 1.53
CA VAL A 411 34.79 33.02 0.73
C VAL A 411 35.60 32.08 -0.14
N ALA A 412 35.82 32.46 -1.40
CA ALA A 412 36.76 31.76 -2.27
C ALA A 412 38.21 32.05 -1.86
N VAL A 413 38.97 31.01 -1.52
CA VAL A 413 40.34 31.12 -1.00
C VAL A 413 41.39 30.47 -1.91
N GLY A 414 40.97 29.73 -2.94
CA GLY A 414 41.85 29.14 -3.95
C GLY A 414 41.76 29.91 -5.27
N GLY A 415 42.90 30.13 -5.91
CA GLY A 415 42.91 30.66 -7.28
C GLY A 415 42.71 29.55 -8.29
N GLY A 416 41.59 29.50 -9.00
CA GLY A 416 41.36 28.49 -10.04
C GLY A 416 40.27 28.85 -11.06
N PHE A 417 40.72 29.44 -12.19
CA PHE A 417 40.15 29.62 -13.54
C PHE A 417 38.68 29.97 -13.78
#